data_AF-A0A7R9B8S9-F1
#
_entry.id   AF-A0A7R9B8S9-F1
#
_cell.length_a   1.000
_cell.length_b   1.000
_cell.length_c   1.000
_cell.angle_alpha   90.00
_cell.angle_beta   90.00
_cell.angle_gamma   90.00
#
_symmetry.space_group_name_H-M   'P 1'
#
loop_
_entity.id
_entity.type
_entity.pdbx_description
1 polymer ?
#
loop_
_entity_poly.entity_id
_entity_poly.type
_entity_poly.pdbx_seq_one_letter_code
_entity_poly.pdbx_strand_id
1 'polypeptide(L)'
;MEQTKHWVQRVTELEMICSNNFSLTEILGEAVVIRQWNIFGLPSDSFSVDNAIIIKNARRFPLMIDPQGQANKWVKNMEKANNLGIIRLTQSDYGRILENAIQFGQP
;
A
#
# COMPACT_ATOMS: atom_id res chain seq x y z
N MET A 1 5.21 6.25 -15.57
CA MET A 1 3.83 5.80 -15.87
C MET A 1 3.28 6.70 -16.97
N GLU A 2 2.65 6.15 -18.00
CA GLU A 2 2.05 6.94 -19.09
C GLU A 2 0.82 7.72 -18.62
N GLN A 3 0.10 7.20 -17.64
CA GLN A 3 -1.12 7.78 -17.08
C GLN A 3 -0.85 9.11 -16.37
N THR A 4 0.23 9.18 -15.59
CA THR A 4 0.63 10.42 -14.90
C THR A 4 1.04 11.50 -15.92
N LYS A 5 1.68 11.12 -17.03
CA LYS A 5 1.98 12.07 -18.13
C LYS A 5 0.70 12.62 -18.76
N HIS A 6 -0.28 11.75 -19.05
CA HIS A 6 -1.57 12.19 -19.58
C HIS A 6 -2.30 13.15 -18.63
N TRP A 7 -2.25 12.91 -17.33
CA TRP A 7 -2.86 13.80 -16.34
C TRP A 7 -2.13 15.13 -16.24
N VAL A 8 -0.80 15.15 -16.18
CA VAL A 8 -0.01 16.38 -16.18
C VAL A 8 -0.32 17.20 -17.43
N GLN A 9 -0.31 16.57 -18.61
CA GLN A 9 -0.68 17.23 -19.86
C GLN A 9 -2.09 17.84 -19.77
N ARG A 10 -3.07 17.08 -19.30
CA ARG A 10 -4.46 17.54 -19.21
C ARG A 10 -4.63 18.71 -18.25
N VAL A 11 -3.92 18.70 -17.12
CA VAL A 11 -3.94 19.80 -16.14
C VAL A 11 -3.29 21.05 -16.73
N THR A 12 -2.17 20.91 -17.44
CA THR A 12 -1.51 22.01 -18.14
C THR A 12 -2.38 22.62 -19.24
N GLU A 13 -3.10 21.79 -20.03
CA GLU A 13 -4.07 22.27 -21.03
C GLU A 13 -5.22 23.08 -20.42
N LEU A 14 -5.57 22.83 -19.16
CA LEU A 14 -6.58 23.57 -18.41
C LEU A 14 -6.02 24.82 -17.72
N GLU A 15 -4.80 25.24 -18.08
CA GLU A 15 -4.09 26.40 -17.51
C GLU A 15 -3.89 26.30 -15.98
N MET A 16 -3.92 25.09 -15.43
CA MET A 16 -3.67 24.84 -14.01
C MET A 16 -2.17 24.65 -13.75
N ILE A 17 -1.67 25.24 -12.66
CA ILE A 17 -0.27 25.14 -12.26
C ILE A 17 -0.03 23.77 -11.60
N CYS A 18 0.84 22.96 -12.20
CA CYS A 18 1.34 21.72 -11.60
C CYS A 18 2.81 21.48 -11.94
N SER A 19 3.48 20.66 -11.14
CA SER A 19 4.85 20.22 -11.43
C SER A 19 4.89 19.34 -12.68
N ASN A 20 5.76 19.69 -13.63
CA ASN A 20 5.93 18.90 -14.87
C ASN A 20 6.52 17.50 -14.60
N ASN A 21 7.35 17.37 -13.56
CA ASN A 21 7.94 16.11 -13.13
C ASN A 21 7.16 15.57 -11.92
N PHE A 22 6.01 14.94 -12.18
CA PHE A 22 5.21 14.33 -11.12
C PHE A 22 5.93 13.13 -10.50
N SER A 23 6.04 13.11 -9.16
CA SER A 23 6.54 11.99 -8.37
C SER A 23 5.62 11.74 -7.18
N LEU A 24 5.01 10.56 -7.15
CA LEU A 24 4.09 10.18 -6.06
C LEU A 24 4.82 10.13 -4.72
N THR A 25 6.03 9.56 -4.73
CA THR A 25 6.91 9.48 -3.57
C THR A 25 7.31 10.85 -3.02
N GLU A 26 7.54 11.86 -3.87
CA GLU A 26 7.86 13.22 -3.38
C GLU A 26 6.66 13.94 -2.77
N ILE A 27 5.45 13.68 -3.29
CA ILE A 27 4.23 14.40 -2.87
C ILE A 27 3.60 13.77 -1.63
N LEU A 28 3.54 12.43 -1.57
CA LEU A 28 2.82 11.67 -0.53
C LEU A 28 3.72 10.74 0.29
N GLY A 29 5.00 10.62 -0.08
CA GLY A 29 5.96 9.78 0.63
C GLY A 29 6.56 10.50 1.83
N GLU A 30 6.71 9.75 2.92
CA GLU A 30 7.43 10.21 4.11
C GLU A 30 8.69 9.36 4.28
N ALA A 31 9.87 9.97 4.25
CA ALA A 31 11.15 9.26 4.23
C ALA A 31 11.32 8.29 5.42
N VAL A 32 10.83 8.68 6.61
CA VAL A 32 10.88 7.85 7.83
C VAL A 32 10.00 6.60 7.68
N VAL A 33 8.77 6.77 7.16
CA VAL A 33 7.82 5.67 6.95
C VAL A 33 8.32 4.71 5.86
N ILE A 34 8.85 5.25 4.76
CA ILE A 34 9.43 4.44 3.67
C ILE A 34 10.61 3.61 4.20
N ARG A 35 11.50 4.22 5.00
CA ARG A 35 12.60 3.49 5.63
C ARG A 35 12.10 2.36 6.53
N GLN A 36 11.03 2.59 7.28
CA GLN A 36 10.41 1.59 8.11
C GLN A 36 9.81 0.43 7.29
N TRP A 37 9.15 0.73 6.16
CA TRP A 37 8.69 -0.31 5.24
C TRP A 37 9.83 -1.17 4.69
N ASN A 38 10.96 -0.55 4.34
CA ASN A 38 12.15 -1.28 3.89
C ASN A 38 12.70 -2.21 4.97
N ILE A 39 12.70 -1.79 6.24
CA ILE A 39 13.07 -2.64 7.38
C ILE A 39 12.11 -3.84 7.50
N PHE A 40 10.82 -3.64 7.23
CA PHE A 40 9.82 -4.72 7.21
C PHE A 40 9.87 -5.60 5.95
N GLY A 41 10.78 -5.32 5.01
CA GLY A 41 11.04 -6.14 3.84
C GLY A 41 10.30 -5.69 2.58
N LEU A 42 9.78 -4.47 2.53
CA LEU A 42 9.40 -3.85 1.27
C LEU A 42 10.67 -3.59 0.43
N PRO A 43 10.71 -3.93 -0.86
CA PRO A 43 11.81 -3.54 -1.73
C PRO A 43 11.93 -2.01 -1.85
N SER A 44 13.17 -1.51 -1.97
CA SER A 44 13.46 -0.07 -2.03
C SER A 44 13.32 0.54 -3.43
N ASP A 45 12.83 -0.21 -4.41
CA ASP A 45 12.59 0.30 -5.75
C ASP A 45 11.36 1.23 -5.78
N SER A 46 11.33 2.16 -6.73
CA SER A 46 10.26 3.17 -6.80
C SER A 46 8.88 2.57 -7.02
N PHE A 47 8.77 1.44 -7.72
CA PHE A 47 7.48 0.80 -7.97
C PHE A 47 6.89 0.20 -6.68
N SER A 48 7.70 -0.48 -5.89
CA SER A 48 7.30 -1.03 -4.59
C SER A 48 6.92 0.07 -3.60
N VAL A 49 7.70 1.17 -3.57
CA VAL A 49 7.41 2.32 -2.71
C VAL A 49 6.10 3.02 -3.13
N ASP A 50 5.89 3.26 -4.42
CA ASP A 50 4.64 3.86 -4.92
C ASP A 50 3.42 3.00 -4.56
N ASN A 51 3.51 1.67 -4.70
CA ASN A 51 2.43 0.76 -4.29
C ASN A 51 2.14 0.86 -2.78
N ALA A 52 3.17 0.91 -1.93
CA ALA A 52 2.99 1.07 -0.49
C ALA A 52 2.36 2.43 -0.13
N ILE A 53 2.72 3.51 -0.84
CA ILE A 53 2.09 4.82 -0.68
C ILE A 53 0.61 4.77 -1.06
N ILE A 54 0.26 4.11 -2.17
CA ILE A 54 -1.14 3.92 -2.57
C ILE A 54 -1.90 3.14 -1.50
N ILE A 55 -1.33 2.03 -1.01
CA ILE A 55 -1.93 1.21 0.05
C ILE A 55 -2.18 2.03 1.32
N LYS A 56 -1.19 2.82 1.77
CA LYS A 56 -1.30 3.68 2.96
C LYS A 56 -2.40 4.74 2.83
N ASN A 57 -2.55 5.32 1.63
CA ASN A 57 -3.47 6.45 1.40
C ASN A 57 -4.82 6.03 0.81
N ALA A 58 -5.02 4.75 0.51
CA ALA A 58 -6.26 4.26 -0.07
C ALA A 58 -7.42 4.35 0.93
N ARG A 59 -8.57 4.85 0.47
CA ARG A 59 -9.82 4.86 1.27
C ARG A 59 -10.50 3.49 1.34
N ARG A 60 -10.21 2.61 0.38
CA ARG A 60 -10.78 1.26 0.31
C ARG A 60 -9.70 0.26 0.74
N PHE A 61 -10.10 -0.86 1.30
CA PHE A 61 -9.17 -1.95 1.62
C PHE A 61 -8.42 -2.39 0.36
N PRO A 62 -7.08 -2.45 0.41
CA PRO A 62 -6.27 -2.77 -0.75
C PRO A 62 -6.37 -4.25 -1.11
N LEU A 63 -6.48 -4.55 -2.40
CA LEU A 63 -6.28 -5.89 -2.94
C LEU A 63 -4.91 -5.95 -3.61
N MET A 64 -3.99 -6.72 -3.01
CA MET A 64 -2.64 -6.89 -3.55
C MET A 64 -2.58 -8.13 -4.45
N ILE A 65 -2.12 -7.93 -5.70
CA ILE A 65 -1.82 -9.03 -6.63
C ILE A 65 -0.32 -9.26 -6.59
N ASP A 66 0.11 -10.28 -5.86
CA ASP A 66 1.52 -10.49 -5.50
C ASP A 66 1.95 -11.93 -5.78
N PRO A 67 2.41 -12.25 -7.01
CA PRO A 67 2.89 -13.59 -7.34
C PRO A 67 4.22 -13.93 -6.67
N GLN A 68 4.99 -12.93 -6.23
CA GLN A 68 6.31 -13.12 -5.64
C GLN A 68 6.25 -13.25 -4.10
N GLY A 69 5.10 -12.97 -3.49
CA GLY A 69 4.88 -13.04 -2.04
C GLY A 69 5.58 -11.93 -1.24
N GLN A 70 6.11 -10.90 -1.91
CA GLN A 70 6.85 -9.81 -1.27
C GLN A 70 5.93 -8.92 -0.44
N ALA A 71 4.79 -8.50 -0.99
CA ALA A 71 3.81 -7.68 -0.31
C ALA A 71 3.20 -8.44 0.88
N ASN A 72 2.92 -9.73 0.70
CA ASN A 72 2.45 -10.60 1.78
C ASN A 72 3.47 -10.71 2.94
N LYS A 73 4.77 -10.85 2.63
CA LYS A 73 5.82 -10.87 3.65
C LYS A 73 5.94 -9.51 4.36
N TRP A 74 5.91 -8.43 3.60
CA TRP A 74 5.98 -7.06 4.12
C TRP A 74 4.85 -6.77 5.10
N VAL A 75 3.58 -7.01 4.74
CA VAL A 75 2.43 -6.75 5.63
C VAL A 75 2.50 -7.58 6.90
N LYS A 76 2.86 -8.87 6.80
CA LYS A 76 3.03 -9.73 7.98
C LYS A 76 4.11 -9.24 8.94
N ASN A 77 5.21 -8.72 8.40
CA ASN A 77 6.29 -8.19 9.22
C ASN A 77 5.90 -6.85 9.87
N MET A 78 5.22 -5.98 9.12
CA MET A 78 4.75 -4.68 9.60
C MET A 78 3.73 -4.83 10.73
N GLU A 79 2.78 -5.75 10.58
CA GLU A 79 1.70 -6.01 11.54
C GLU A 79 2.04 -7.06 12.60
N LYS A 80 3.32 -7.48 12.68
CA LYS A 80 3.76 -8.55 13.58
C LYS A 80 3.43 -8.27 15.06
N ALA A 81 3.49 -7.00 15.47
CA ALA A 81 3.17 -6.57 16.82
C ALA A 81 1.66 -6.41 17.08
N ASN A 82 0.84 -6.36 16.02
CA ASN A 82 -0.58 -6.04 16.09
C ASN A 82 -1.48 -7.28 16.01
N ASN A 83 -0.90 -8.49 16.03
CA ASN A 83 -1.62 -9.77 15.97
C ASN A 83 -2.48 -9.93 14.70
N LEU A 84 -1.88 -9.68 13.54
CA LEU A 84 -2.52 -9.85 12.22
C LEU A 84 -3.24 -11.20 12.07
N GLY A 85 -4.54 -11.14 11.79
CA GLY A 85 -5.40 -12.29 11.51
C GLY A 85 -5.19 -12.81 10.08
N ILE A 86 -4.40 -13.89 9.93
CA ILE A 86 -4.19 -14.51 8.61
C ILE A 86 -5.32 -15.51 8.33
N ILE A 87 -6.15 -15.21 7.33
CA ILE A 87 -7.28 -16.05 6.94
C ILE A 87 -7.27 -16.43 5.46
N ARG A 88 -7.89 -17.58 5.14
CA ARG A 88 -8.18 -18.02 3.77
C ARG A 88 -9.68 -18.18 3.62
N LEU A 89 -10.23 -17.81 2.46
CA LEU A 89 -11.67 -17.93 2.19
C LEU A 89 -12.20 -19.37 2.24
N THR A 90 -11.31 -20.36 2.12
CA THR A 90 -11.66 -21.79 2.10
C THR A 90 -11.54 -22.48 3.46
N GLN A 91 -11.08 -21.81 4.52
CA GLN A 91 -10.88 -22.44 5.82
C GLN A 91 -12.20 -22.49 6.62
N SER A 92 -12.39 -23.57 7.38
CA SER A 92 -13.65 -23.84 8.09
C SER A 92 -13.97 -22.84 9.21
N ASP A 93 -12.95 -22.20 9.79
CA ASP A 93 -13.10 -21.23 10.89
C ASP A 93 -12.95 -19.76 10.45
N TYR A 94 -13.04 -19.49 9.15
CA TYR A 94 -12.97 -18.14 8.56
C TYR A 94 -13.85 -17.12 9.31
N GLY A 95 -15.14 -17.43 9.48
CA GLY A 95 -16.10 -16.51 10.10
C GLY A 95 -15.75 -16.14 11.53
N ARG A 96 -15.30 -17.13 12.32
CA ARG A 96 -14.90 -16.95 13.72
C ARG A 96 -13.64 -16.08 13.86
N ILE A 97 -12.64 -16.30 13.02
CA ILE A 97 -11.41 -15.49 13.06
C ILE A 97 -11.71 -14.04 12.67
N LEU A 98 -12.52 -13.84 11.62
CA LEU A 98 -12.91 -12.51 11.16
C LEU A 98 -13.72 -11.75 12.22
N GLU A 99 -14.69 -12.41 12.86
CA GLU A 99 -15.50 -11.82 13.93
C GLU A 99 -14.62 -11.36 15.10
N ASN A 100 -13.69 -12.21 15.54
CA ASN A 100 -12.74 -11.84 16.59
C ASN A 100 -11.87 -10.65 16.19
N ALA A 101 -11.35 -10.63 14.96
CA ALA A 101 -10.51 -9.53 14.49
C ALA A 101 -11.27 -8.20 14.51
N ILE A 102 -12.54 -8.20 14.08
CA ILE A 102 -13.42 -7.02 14.15
C ILE A 102 -13.67 -6.60 15.61
N GLN A 103 -13.98 -7.56 16.48
CA GLN A 103 -14.29 -7.29 17.90
C GLN A 103 -13.11 -6.67 18.66
N PHE A 104 -11.90 -7.16 18.41
CA PHE A 104 -10.69 -6.73 19.12
C PHE A 104 -9.88 -5.65 18.38
N GLY A 105 -10.34 -5.21 17.20
CA GLY A 105 -9.64 -4.22 16.38
C GLY A 105 -8.29 -4.72 15.87
N GLN A 106 -8.19 -6.00 15.53
CA GLN A 106 -6.99 -6.61 14.97
C GLN A 106 -7.00 -6.48 13.44
N PRO A 107 -5.83 -6.19 12.84
CA PRO A 107 -5.68 -6.18 11.39
C PRO A 107 -5.81 -7.57 10.78
#